data_AF-A0AA35T4C8-F1
#
_entry.id   AF-A0AA35T4C8-F1
#
_cell.length_a   1.000
_cell.length_b   1.000
_cell.length_c   1.000
_cell.angle_alpha   90.00
_cell.angle_beta   90.00
_cell.angle_gamma   90.00
#
_symmetry.space_group_name_H-M   'P 1'
#
loop_
_entity.id
_entity.type
_entity.pdbx_description
1 polymer ?
#
loop_
_entity_poly.entity_id
_entity_poly.type
_entity_poly.pdbx_seq_one_letter_code
_entity_poly.pdbx_strand_id
1 'polypeptide(L)'
;MFTYAVLFCKKNQFSQEQLSAFFTILKSVHRMCVSTPYDNFQETFVFFRELLLRHCVQRPPFSKCLYSLSQVKAITDYVLSTYFKHFKMYKFAFTERVLLSLSFQYSGEPEEEGAEEEVAAEGSAPTEAEEDEREEREDTDGKEEEEERDKEAADPQQERLRNIITSTLTTHLKQLKVSVEQKMSEHERRMTDKISQLEALSDHKSKKK
;
A
#
# COMPACT_ATOMS: atom_id res chain seq x y z
N MET A 1 -0.51 -29.68 4.31
CA MET A 1 0.03 -29.42 5.67
C MET A 1 -0.46 -30.44 6.71
N PHE A 2 -1.75 -30.43 7.06
CA PHE A 2 -2.30 -31.26 8.16
C PHE A 2 -2.17 -32.78 7.94
N THR A 3 -2.29 -33.24 6.70
CA THR A 3 -2.08 -34.66 6.33
C THR A 3 -0.65 -35.12 6.62
N TYR A 4 0.34 -34.32 6.26
CA TYR A 4 1.75 -34.60 6.53
C TYR A 4 2.07 -34.56 8.04
N ALA A 5 1.38 -33.71 8.81
CA ALA A 5 1.52 -33.65 10.26
C ALA A 5 1.07 -34.97 10.92
N VAL A 6 -0.06 -35.53 10.47
CA VAL A 6 -0.53 -36.86 10.90
C VAL A 6 0.45 -37.96 10.51
N LEU A 7 1.00 -37.90 9.29
CA LEU A 7 1.99 -38.87 8.81
C LEU A 7 3.30 -38.82 9.62
N PHE A 8 3.74 -37.63 10.01
CA PHE A 8 4.88 -37.44 10.92
C PHE A 8 4.62 -38.09 12.29
N CYS A 9 3.45 -37.89 12.90
CA CYS A 9 3.10 -38.53 14.16
C CYS A 9 3.08 -40.06 14.05
N LYS A 10 2.54 -40.60 12.96
CA LYS A 10 2.55 -42.05 12.70
C LYS A 10 3.97 -42.60 12.56
N LYS A 11 4.87 -41.90 11.85
CA LYS A 11 6.28 -42.29 11.70
C LYS A 11 7.03 -42.30 13.03
N ASN A 12 6.72 -41.36 13.93
CA ASN A 12 7.33 -41.28 15.26
C ASN A 12 6.58 -42.08 16.35
N GLN A 13 5.60 -42.91 15.96
CA GLN A 13 4.85 -43.80 16.87
C GLN A 13 4.17 -43.05 18.03
N PHE A 14 3.62 -41.87 17.76
CA PHE A 14 2.90 -41.10 18.77
C PHE A 14 1.58 -41.78 19.16
N SER A 15 1.20 -41.66 20.43
CA SER A 15 -0.10 -42.11 20.92
C SER A 15 -1.25 -41.30 20.28
N GLN A 16 -2.47 -41.82 20.35
CA GLN A 16 -3.64 -41.13 19.83
C GLN A 16 -3.85 -39.76 20.53
N GLU A 17 -3.59 -39.70 21.83
CA GLU A 17 -3.64 -38.46 22.62
C GLU A 17 -2.58 -37.46 22.14
N GLN A 18 -1.32 -37.92 21.96
CA GLN A 18 -0.22 -37.09 21.46
C GLN A 18 -0.49 -36.57 20.05
N LEU A 19 -1.08 -37.39 19.18
CA LEU A 19 -1.45 -36.98 17.83
C LEU A 19 -2.54 -35.90 17.86
N SER A 20 -3.58 -36.10 18.67
CA SER A 20 -4.68 -35.14 18.80
C SER A 20 -4.22 -33.79 19.35
N ALA A 21 -3.32 -33.81 20.35
CA ALA A 21 -2.74 -32.62 20.93
C ALA A 21 -1.85 -31.89 19.90
N PHE A 22 -0.99 -32.60 19.17
CA PHE A 22 -0.12 -32.00 18.16
C PHE A 22 -0.93 -31.36 17.04
N PHE A 23 -1.96 -32.05 16.56
CA PHE A 23 -2.87 -31.54 15.56
C PHE A 23 -3.56 -30.26 16.03
N THR A 24 -4.01 -30.23 17.29
CA THR A 24 -4.66 -29.06 17.89
C THR A 24 -3.69 -27.89 18.02
N ILE A 25 -2.44 -28.14 18.43
CA ILE A 25 -1.39 -27.12 18.49
C ILE A 25 -1.19 -26.51 17.11
N LEU A 26 -0.97 -27.35 16.10
CA LEU A 26 -0.68 -26.91 14.75
C LEU A 26 -1.86 -26.14 14.14
N LYS A 27 -3.10 -26.59 14.37
CA LYS A 27 -4.31 -25.88 13.96
C LYS A 27 -4.44 -24.52 14.65
N SER A 28 -4.13 -24.43 15.94
CA SER A 28 -4.21 -23.18 16.71
C SER A 28 -3.17 -22.18 16.22
N VAL A 29 -1.94 -22.63 15.96
CA VAL A 29 -0.87 -21.82 15.37
C VAL A 29 -1.27 -21.31 13.98
N HIS A 30 -1.89 -22.16 13.16
CA HIS A 30 -2.38 -21.74 11.85
C HIS A 30 -3.47 -20.68 11.93
N ARG A 31 -4.42 -20.85 12.85
CA ARG A 31 -5.46 -19.85 13.10
C ARG A 31 -4.87 -18.50 13.53
N MET A 32 -3.83 -18.50 14.36
CA MET A 32 -3.13 -17.28 14.78
C MET A 32 -2.39 -16.62 13.61
N CYS A 33 -1.75 -17.41 12.73
CA CYS A 33 -1.07 -16.90 11.54
C CYS A 33 -2.05 -16.13 10.61
N VAL A 34 -3.24 -16.68 10.42
CA VAL A 34 -4.27 -16.18 9.50
C VAL A 34 -5.13 -15.05 10.10
N SER A 35 -5.11 -14.85 11.42
CA SER A 35 -5.99 -13.87 12.07
C SER A 35 -5.72 -12.41 11.72
N THR A 36 -4.56 -12.12 11.12
CA THR A 36 -4.15 -10.76 10.75
C THR A 36 -3.44 -10.78 9.40
N PRO A 37 -3.70 -9.81 8.51
CA PRO A 37 -2.97 -9.68 7.25
C PRO A 37 -1.53 -9.20 7.44
N TYR A 38 -1.21 -8.59 8.58
CA TYR A 38 0.14 -8.10 8.89
C TYR A 38 1.07 -9.23 9.28
N ASP A 39 2.37 -9.08 8.99
CA ASP A 39 3.38 -10.05 9.41
C ASP A 39 3.36 -10.22 10.94
N ASN A 40 3.19 -11.46 11.38
CA ASN A 40 3.04 -11.86 12.77
C ASN A 40 3.85 -13.12 13.08
N PHE A 41 4.98 -13.28 12.38
CA PHE A 41 5.85 -14.45 12.50
C PHE A 41 6.34 -14.67 13.93
N GLN A 42 6.85 -13.62 14.57
CA GLN A 42 7.45 -13.71 15.91
C GLN A 42 6.40 -14.07 16.97
N GLU A 43 5.25 -13.43 16.93
CA GLU A 43 4.13 -13.67 17.83
C GLU A 43 3.61 -15.09 17.67
N THR A 44 3.47 -15.56 16.43
CA THR A 44 3.04 -16.93 16.13
C THR A 44 4.05 -17.96 16.61
N PHE A 45 5.36 -17.67 16.48
CA PHE A 45 6.42 -18.55 16.97
C PHE A 45 6.46 -18.62 18.50
N VAL A 46 6.32 -17.48 19.19
CA VAL A 46 6.21 -17.43 20.65
C VAL A 46 4.99 -18.21 21.12
N PHE A 47 3.84 -18.01 20.47
CA PHE A 47 2.60 -18.73 20.76
C PHE A 47 2.75 -20.25 20.59
N PHE A 48 3.40 -20.69 19.50
CA PHE A 48 3.72 -22.11 19.30
C PHE A 48 4.58 -22.67 20.44
N ARG A 49 5.65 -21.95 20.83
CA ARG A 49 6.55 -22.36 21.91
C ARG A 49 5.80 -22.48 23.24
N GLU A 50 4.92 -21.54 23.56
CA GLU A 50 4.10 -21.57 24.77
C GLU A 50 3.12 -22.75 24.78
N LEU A 51 2.43 -23.01 23.67
CA LEU A 51 1.55 -24.17 23.54
C LEU A 51 2.34 -25.47 23.74
N LEU A 52 3.48 -25.61 23.06
CA LEU A 52 4.31 -26.80 23.17
C LEU A 52 4.75 -27.00 24.62
N LEU A 53 5.26 -25.97 25.29
CA LEU A 53 5.66 -26.03 26.71
C LEU A 53 4.51 -26.47 27.62
N ARG A 54 3.29 -25.97 27.38
CA ARG A 54 2.10 -26.36 28.17
C ARG A 54 1.77 -27.85 28.08
N HIS A 55 2.07 -28.49 26.95
CA HIS A 55 1.85 -29.93 26.75
C HIS A 55 3.04 -30.81 27.16
N CYS A 56 4.19 -30.21 27.48
CA CYS A 56 5.42 -30.95 27.83
C CYS A 56 5.80 -30.82 29.31
N VAL A 57 5.32 -29.78 30.00
CA VAL A 57 5.60 -29.57 31.42
C VAL A 57 4.39 -30.00 32.25
N GLN A 58 4.64 -30.84 33.25
CA GLN A 58 3.62 -31.26 34.21
C GLN A 58 3.32 -30.13 35.21
N ARG A 59 2.10 -29.59 35.18
CA ARG A 59 1.60 -28.58 36.14
C ARG A 59 0.19 -28.99 36.59
N PRO A 60 0.06 -29.82 37.64
CA PRO A 60 -1.24 -30.09 38.24
C PRO A 60 -1.85 -28.75 38.72
N PRO A 61 -3.14 -28.43 38.52
CA PRO A 61 -4.25 -29.18 37.92
C PRO A 61 -4.47 -28.99 36.39
N PHE A 62 -3.62 -28.24 35.68
CA PHE A 62 -3.92 -27.73 34.33
C PHE A 62 -3.22 -28.44 33.15
N SER A 63 -2.10 -29.15 33.37
CA SER A 63 -1.37 -29.83 32.29
C SER A 63 -0.86 -31.22 32.67
N LYS A 64 -1.06 -32.16 31.74
CA LYS A 64 -0.41 -33.48 31.73
C LYS A 64 0.82 -33.41 30.82
N CYS A 65 1.93 -34.04 31.24
CA CYS A 65 3.12 -34.19 30.41
C CYS A 65 2.84 -35.23 29.32
N LEU A 66 2.50 -34.78 28.12
CA LEU A 66 2.14 -35.65 26.99
C LEU A 66 3.35 -36.08 26.19
N TYR A 67 4.39 -35.24 26.10
CA TYR A 67 5.55 -35.48 25.25
C TYR A 67 6.83 -35.66 26.06
N SER A 68 7.69 -36.59 25.63
CA SER A 68 9.06 -36.68 26.14
C SER A 68 9.97 -35.64 25.49
N LEU A 69 11.09 -35.30 26.13
CA LEU A 69 12.03 -34.29 25.62
C LEU A 69 12.51 -34.58 24.18
N SER A 70 12.71 -35.85 23.83
CA SER A 70 13.10 -36.25 22.46
C SER A 70 11.99 -35.99 21.44
N GLN A 71 10.74 -36.27 21.82
CA GLN A 71 9.58 -35.98 20.97
C GLN A 71 9.37 -34.48 20.77
N VAL A 72 9.59 -33.67 21.82
CA VAL A 72 9.52 -32.20 21.73
C VAL A 72 10.50 -31.65 20.73
N LYS A 73 11.75 -32.14 20.75
CA LYS A 73 12.77 -31.76 19.79
C LYS A 73 12.34 -32.13 18.36
N ALA A 74 11.92 -33.37 18.15
CA ALA A 74 11.44 -33.82 16.85
C ALA A 74 10.25 -33.01 16.31
N ILE A 75 9.30 -32.67 17.18
CA ILE A 75 8.16 -31.80 16.85
C ILE A 75 8.63 -30.41 16.45
N THR A 76 9.54 -29.82 17.22
CA THR A 76 10.06 -28.48 16.96
C THR A 76 10.77 -28.42 15.62
N ASP A 77 11.69 -29.36 15.36
CA ASP A 77 12.42 -29.45 14.10
C ASP A 77 11.48 -29.67 12.90
N TYR A 78 10.46 -30.51 13.08
CA TYR A 78 9.44 -30.75 12.06
C TYR A 78 8.61 -29.49 11.75
N VAL A 79 8.10 -28.80 12.77
CA VAL A 79 7.25 -27.61 12.58
C VAL A 79 8.06 -26.46 12.00
N LEU A 80 9.32 -26.29 12.39
CA LEU A 80 10.21 -25.29 11.81
C LEU A 80 10.49 -25.56 10.32
N SER A 81 10.86 -26.79 9.98
CA SER A 81 11.22 -27.17 8.61
C SER A 81 10.04 -27.22 7.64
N THR A 82 8.82 -27.47 8.14
CA THR A 82 7.63 -27.62 7.29
C THR A 82 6.69 -26.43 7.37
N TYR A 83 6.29 -26.00 8.57
CA TYR A 83 5.29 -24.95 8.74
C TYR A 83 5.91 -23.56 8.66
N PHE A 84 6.85 -23.25 9.56
CA PHE A 84 7.46 -21.91 9.62
C PHE A 84 8.34 -21.60 8.41
N LYS A 85 8.98 -22.60 7.80
CA LYS A 85 9.68 -22.45 6.51
C LYS A 85 8.77 -21.87 5.41
N HIS A 86 7.50 -22.28 5.39
CA HIS A 86 6.52 -21.85 4.38
C HIS A 86 5.50 -20.86 4.96
N PHE A 87 5.87 -20.11 6.02
CA PHE A 87 4.97 -19.21 6.72
C PHE A 87 4.27 -18.19 5.80
N LYS A 88 5.06 -17.55 4.91
CA LYS A 88 4.54 -16.56 3.94
C LYS A 88 3.53 -17.17 2.98
N MET A 89 3.75 -18.41 2.53
CA MET A 89 2.84 -19.11 1.61
C MET A 89 1.50 -19.39 2.28
N TYR A 90 1.51 -19.89 3.52
CA TYR A 90 0.28 -20.07 4.29
C TYR A 90 -0.43 -18.74 4.55
N LYS A 91 0.32 -17.69 4.91
CA LYS A 91 -0.29 -16.38 5.16
C LYS A 91 -0.94 -15.83 3.90
N PHE A 92 -0.28 -15.91 2.76
CA PHE A 92 -0.83 -15.44 1.49
C PHE A 92 -2.07 -16.24 1.04
N ALA A 93 -2.06 -17.56 1.17
CA ALA A 93 -3.14 -18.42 0.69
C ALA A 93 -4.39 -18.38 1.58
N PHE A 94 -4.24 -18.15 2.88
CA PHE A 94 -5.34 -18.31 3.85
C PHE A 94 -5.82 -16.99 4.48
N THR A 95 -5.09 -15.87 4.32
CA THR A 95 -5.54 -14.56 4.84
C THR A 95 -6.54 -13.93 3.88
N GLU A 96 -7.65 -13.43 4.42
CA GLU A 96 -8.62 -12.63 3.68
C GLU A 96 -7.95 -11.36 3.12
N ARG A 97 -8.20 -11.06 1.83
CA ARG A 97 -7.67 -9.87 1.17
C ARG A 97 -8.48 -8.65 1.60
N VAL A 98 -7.83 -7.69 2.24
CA VAL A 98 -8.43 -6.38 2.52
C VAL A 98 -8.23 -5.51 1.29
N LEU A 99 -9.29 -5.32 0.50
CA LEU A 99 -9.28 -4.41 -0.65
C LEU A 99 -9.84 -3.05 -0.23
N LEU A 100 -9.14 -1.98 -0.60
CA LEU A 100 -9.63 -0.62 -0.41
C LEU A 100 -10.27 -0.15 -1.73
N SER A 101 -11.59 0.04 -1.73
CA SER A 101 -12.30 0.69 -2.84
C SER A 101 -12.34 2.19 -2.56
N LEU A 102 -11.70 2.98 -3.44
CA LEU A 102 -11.68 4.43 -3.36
C LEU A 102 -12.59 5.01 -4.43
N SER A 103 -13.63 5.72 -4.01
CA SER A 103 -14.45 6.56 -4.89
C SER A 103 -14.10 8.02 -4.63
N PHE A 104 -13.62 8.72 -5.66
CA PHE A 104 -13.36 10.16 -5.58
C PHE A 104 -14.48 10.91 -6.27
N GLN A 105 -15.08 11.88 -5.57
CA GLN A 105 -15.99 12.83 -6.16
C GLN A 105 -15.27 14.18 -6.21
N TYR A 106 -15.05 14.70 -7.42
CA TYR A 106 -14.36 15.96 -7.64
C TYR A 106 -15.37 17.11 -7.48
N SER A 107 -15.17 17.98 -6.48
CA SER A 107 -16.09 19.08 -6.15
C SER A 107 -15.92 20.32 -7.05
N GLY A 108 -15.56 20.12 -8.33
CA GLY A 108 -15.28 21.19 -9.29
C GLY A 108 -15.96 21.04 -10.65
N GLU A 109 -16.78 20.01 -10.83
CA GLU A 109 -17.64 19.90 -12.02
C GLU A 109 -18.95 20.66 -11.76
N PRO A 110 -19.40 21.54 -12.68
CA PRO A 110 -20.78 22.00 -12.66
C PRO A 110 -21.67 20.77 -12.84
N GLU A 111 -22.65 20.62 -11.95
CA GLU A 111 -23.64 19.56 -11.94
C GLU A 111 -24.34 19.51 -13.33
N GLU A 112 -23.96 18.57 -14.19
CA GLU A 112 -24.78 18.24 -15.35
C GLU A 112 -25.94 17.39 -14.84
N GLU A 113 -27.09 18.04 -14.72
CA GLU A 113 -28.37 17.39 -14.50
C GLU A 113 -28.61 16.33 -15.59
N GLY A 114 -28.66 15.06 -15.18
CA GLY A 114 -29.45 14.03 -15.86
C GLY A 114 -28.71 13.13 -16.84
N ALA A 115 -28.23 12.00 -16.34
CA ALA A 115 -28.30 10.74 -17.06
C ALA A 115 -28.63 9.62 -16.08
N GLU A 116 -29.93 9.42 -15.85
CA GLU A 116 -30.43 8.14 -15.38
C GLU A 116 -30.14 7.12 -16.50
N GLU A 117 -29.07 6.36 -16.39
CA GLU A 117 -28.90 5.13 -17.16
C GLU A 117 -28.96 3.92 -16.23
N GLU A 118 -29.81 3.01 -16.66
CA GLU A 118 -30.44 1.95 -15.90
C GLU A 118 -29.44 0.90 -15.41
N VAL A 119 -29.63 0.48 -14.16
CA VAL A 119 -29.11 -0.76 -13.60
C VAL A 119 -29.78 -1.94 -14.31
N ALA A 120 -29.14 -2.47 -15.36
CA ALA A 120 -29.45 -3.78 -15.91
C ALA A 120 -28.53 -4.83 -15.27
N ALA A 121 -29.05 -5.51 -14.26
CA ALA A 121 -28.49 -6.74 -13.72
C ALA A 121 -28.92 -7.93 -14.60
N GLU A 122 -27.95 -8.66 -15.15
CA GLU A 122 -27.98 -10.06 -15.64
C GLU A 122 -26.65 -10.26 -16.39
N GLY A 123 -25.79 -11.28 -16.23
CA GLY A 123 -25.74 -12.51 -15.45
C GLY A 123 -24.49 -13.31 -15.89
N SER A 124 -24.04 -14.23 -15.03
CA SER A 124 -23.27 -15.46 -15.34
C SER A 124 -21.86 -15.40 -15.99
N ALA A 125 -20.89 -15.83 -15.17
CA ALA A 125 -19.51 -16.33 -15.38
C ALA A 125 -19.26 -17.32 -16.55
N PRO A 126 -18.08 -17.99 -16.69
CA PRO A 126 -16.65 -17.62 -16.49
C PRO A 126 -15.80 -17.91 -17.77
N THR A 127 -14.54 -17.47 -17.83
CA THR A 127 -13.53 -18.18 -18.66
C THR A 127 -12.16 -18.15 -18.00
N GLU A 128 -11.62 -19.37 -17.83
CA GLU A 128 -10.31 -19.73 -17.31
C GLU A 128 -9.21 -19.65 -18.38
N ALA A 129 -7.96 -19.63 -17.90
CA ALA A 129 -6.70 -20.04 -18.54
C ALA A 129 -6.15 -19.06 -19.62
N GLU A 130 -4.84 -18.78 -19.75
CA GLU A 130 -3.64 -19.61 -19.55
C GLU A 130 -2.41 -18.79 -19.09
N GLU A 131 -1.43 -19.54 -18.60
CA GLU A 131 -0.07 -19.22 -18.13
C GLU A 131 0.85 -18.64 -19.23
N ASP A 132 1.85 -17.82 -18.87
CA ASP A 132 3.23 -18.05 -19.34
C ASP A 132 4.27 -17.39 -18.43
N GLU A 133 5.29 -18.16 -18.09
CA GLU A 133 6.48 -17.79 -17.31
C GLU A 133 7.54 -17.19 -18.24
N ARG A 134 8.32 -16.20 -17.77
CA ARG A 134 9.72 -16.04 -18.21
C ARG A 134 10.54 -15.18 -17.24
N GLU A 135 11.61 -15.78 -16.75
CA GLU A 135 12.67 -15.18 -15.95
C GLU A 135 13.84 -14.66 -16.82
N GLU A 136 14.64 -13.79 -16.18
CA GLU A 136 16.08 -13.45 -16.36
C GLU A 136 16.59 -12.30 -17.29
N ARG A 137 16.98 -11.21 -16.59
CA ARG A 137 18.32 -10.53 -16.47
C ARG A 137 18.92 -9.62 -17.58
N GLU A 138 19.41 -8.45 -17.09
CA GLU A 138 20.60 -7.61 -17.43
C GLU A 138 20.79 -7.14 -18.90
N ASP A 139 21.28 -5.95 -19.28
CA ASP A 139 22.07 -4.89 -18.64
C ASP A 139 21.96 -3.55 -19.45
N THR A 140 22.37 -2.44 -18.81
CA THR A 140 22.93 -1.15 -19.31
C THR A 140 22.35 -0.33 -20.50
N ASP A 141 22.08 0.94 -20.16
CA ASP A 141 22.51 2.20 -20.82
C ASP A 141 21.89 2.62 -22.17
N GLY A 142 21.44 3.87 -22.22
CA GLY A 142 20.81 4.46 -23.41
C GLY A 142 19.89 5.63 -23.08
N LYS A 143 20.42 6.61 -22.36
CA LYS A 143 19.83 7.95 -22.23
C LYS A 143 19.84 8.60 -23.62
N GLU A 144 18.73 9.26 -24.00
CA GLU A 144 18.54 10.12 -25.20
C GLU A 144 17.55 9.63 -26.29
N GLU A 145 16.34 9.15 -25.98
CA GLU A 145 15.26 9.02 -27.00
C GLU A 145 13.81 9.27 -26.47
N GLU A 146 13.59 10.14 -25.48
CA GLU A 146 12.25 10.32 -24.87
C GLU A 146 11.36 11.43 -25.47
N GLU A 147 11.76 12.18 -26.50
CA GLU A 147 10.97 13.35 -26.97
C GLU A 147 10.09 13.16 -28.22
N GLU A 148 10.05 11.99 -28.89
CA GLU A 148 9.27 11.86 -30.15
C GLU A 148 8.19 10.75 -30.22
N ARG A 149 7.78 10.13 -29.10
CA ARG A 149 6.82 9.00 -29.14
C ARG A 149 5.42 9.20 -28.56
N ASP A 150 4.93 10.43 -28.41
CA ASP A 150 3.51 10.67 -28.06
C ASP A 150 2.79 11.49 -29.13
N LYS A 151 2.59 10.88 -30.30
CA LYS A 151 1.56 11.30 -31.28
C LYS A 151 0.63 10.14 -31.63
N GLU A 152 0.33 9.29 -30.65
CA GLU A 152 -0.73 8.31 -30.79
C GLU A 152 -2.08 8.95 -30.43
N ALA A 153 -2.97 8.92 -31.42
CA ALA A 153 -4.41 9.23 -31.41
C ALA A 153 -4.96 9.81 -30.09
N ALA A 154 -4.98 11.15 -30.01
CA ALA A 154 -5.68 11.84 -28.93
C ALA A 154 -7.18 11.50 -28.99
N ASP A 155 -7.65 10.78 -27.97
CA ASP A 155 -9.07 10.62 -27.70
C ASP A 155 -9.73 12.02 -27.66
N PRO A 156 -10.85 12.26 -28.35
CA PRO A 156 -11.51 13.57 -28.39
C PRO A 156 -11.80 14.17 -27.00
N GLN A 157 -11.86 13.37 -25.94
CA GLN A 157 -12.00 13.85 -24.56
C GLN A 157 -10.70 14.48 -24.02
N GLN A 158 -9.53 13.91 -24.35
CA GLN A 158 -8.24 14.44 -23.89
C GLN A 158 -7.89 15.78 -24.54
N GLU A 159 -8.24 15.97 -25.81
CA GLU A 159 -8.00 17.24 -26.51
C GLU A 159 -8.90 18.36 -25.95
N ARG A 160 -10.15 18.04 -25.59
CA ARG A 160 -11.04 18.96 -24.86
C ARG A 160 -10.47 19.36 -23.51
N LEU A 161 -9.98 18.40 -22.72
CA LEU A 161 -9.36 18.66 -21.41
C LEU A 161 -8.12 19.56 -21.54
N ARG A 162 -7.24 19.29 -22.52
CA ARG A 162 -6.07 20.13 -22.79
C ARG A 162 -6.47 21.56 -23.17
N ASN A 163 -7.49 21.73 -24.00
CA ASN A 163 -8.01 23.04 -24.38
C ASN A 163 -8.60 23.81 -23.19
N ILE A 164 -9.33 23.12 -22.31
CA ILE A 164 -9.84 23.72 -21.07
C ILE A 164 -8.68 24.16 -20.20
N ILE A 165 -7.74 23.27 -19.86
CA ILE A 165 -6.60 23.55 -18.98
C ILE A 165 -5.77 24.73 -19.51
N THR A 166 -5.47 24.75 -20.81
CA THR A 166 -4.70 25.84 -21.43
C THR A 166 -5.46 27.17 -21.38
N SER A 167 -6.79 27.16 -21.56
CA SER A 167 -7.62 28.37 -21.44
C SER A 167 -7.67 28.92 -20.01
N THR A 168 -7.77 28.05 -18.99
CA THR A 168 -7.76 28.48 -17.58
C THR A 168 -6.40 29.02 -17.19
N LEU A 169 -5.31 28.32 -17.54
CA LEU A 169 -3.95 28.76 -17.25
C LEU A 169 -3.65 30.11 -17.91
N THR A 170 -4.02 30.29 -19.18
CA THR A 170 -3.82 31.59 -19.86
C THR A 170 -4.63 32.72 -19.23
N THR A 171 -5.83 32.44 -18.72
CA THR A 171 -6.65 33.42 -17.99
C THR A 171 -6.01 33.81 -16.66
N HIS A 172 -5.56 32.84 -15.86
CA HIS A 172 -4.88 33.11 -14.59
C HIS A 172 -3.54 33.84 -14.79
N LEU A 173 -2.77 33.49 -15.83
CA LEU A 173 -1.53 34.19 -16.15
C LEU A 173 -1.79 35.66 -16.54
N LYS A 174 -2.86 35.93 -17.29
CA LYS A 174 -3.27 37.31 -17.61
C LYS A 174 -3.65 38.09 -16.35
N GLN A 175 -4.43 37.49 -15.45
CA GLN A 175 -4.79 38.13 -14.17
C GLN A 175 -3.55 38.42 -13.31
N LEU A 176 -2.63 37.47 -13.22
CA LEU A 176 -1.40 37.64 -12.46
C LEU A 176 -0.53 38.76 -13.07
N LYS A 177 -0.41 38.81 -14.40
CA LYS A 177 0.33 39.87 -15.10
C LYS A 177 -0.21 41.26 -14.76
N VAL A 178 -1.53 41.44 -14.83
CA VAL A 178 -2.18 42.72 -14.49
C VAL A 178 -1.92 43.09 -13.02
N SER A 179 -2.03 42.13 -12.10
CA SER A 179 -1.77 42.38 -10.68
C SER A 179 -0.32 42.78 -10.41
N VAL A 180 0.65 42.14 -11.07
CA VAL A 180 2.07 42.47 -10.93
C VAL A 180 2.38 43.85 -11.51
N GLU A 181 1.86 44.16 -12.69
CA GLU A 181 2.07 45.45 -13.36
C GLU A 181 1.47 46.61 -12.54
N GLN A 182 0.29 46.40 -11.95
CA GLN A 182 -0.32 47.35 -11.04
C GLN A 182 0.54 47.57 -9.78
N LYS A 183 1.07 46.50 -9.16
CA LYS A 183 1.97 46.62 -8.01
C LYS A 183 3.29 47.31 -8.36
N MET A 184 3.84 47.07 -9.55
CA MET A 184 5.05 47.74 -10.03
C MET A 184 4.80 49.23 -10.26
N SER A 185 3.68 49.60 -10.91
CA SER A 185 3.32 51.00 -11.11
C SER A 185 3.08 51.75 -9.80
N GLU A 186 2.41 51.13 -8.83
CA GLU A 186 2.26 51.70 -7.48
C GLU A 186 3.61 51.90 -6.78
N HIS A 187 4.53 50.95 -6.94
CA HIS A 187 5.85 51.04 -6.36
C HIS A 187 6.69 52.15 -7.01
N GLU A 188 6.65 52.27 -8.34
CA GLU A 188 7.31 53.35 -9.09
C GLU A 188 6.79 54.72 -8.65
N ARG A 189 5.47 54.90 -8.53
CA ARG A 189 4.86 56.14 -8.04
C ARG A 189 5.33 56.50 -6.63
N ARG A 190 5.35 55.51 -5.72
CA ARG A 190 5.88 55.73 -4.35
C ARG A 190 7.36 56.12 -4.36
N MET A 191 8.14 55.56 -5.27
CA MET A 191 9.56 55.91 -5.41
C MET A 191 9.74 57.32 -5.97
N THR A 192 8.99 57.71 -7.00
CA THR A 192 9.03 59.08 -7.54
C THR A 192 8.57 60.12 -6.52
N ASP A 193 7.53 59.82 -5.73
CA ASP A 193 7.07 60.71 -4.67
C ASP A 193 8.17 60.93 -3.63
N LYS A 194 8.87 59.87 -3.20
CA LYS A 194 10.02 59.97 -2.28
C LYS A 194 11.16 60.78 -2.88
N ILE A 195 11.48 60.61 -4.16
CA ILE A 195 12.52 61.38 -4.84
C ILE A 195 12.13 62.86 -4.86
N SER A 196 10.90 63.20 -5.24
CA SER A 196 10.43 64.60 -5.27
C SER A 196 10.42 65.27 -3.89
N GLN A 197 10.10 64.52 -2.83
CA GLN A 197 10.18 65.01 -1.44
C GLN A 197 11.62 65.31 -1.03
N LEU A 198 12.57 64.45 -1.41
CA LEU A 198 13.99 64.67 -1.15
C LEU A 198 14.57 65.85 -1.94
N GLU A 199 14.15 66.02 -3.19
CA GLU A 199 14.52 67.18 -4.02
C GLU A 199 14.00 68.49 -3.42
N ALA A 200 12.73 68.55 -2.98
CA ALA A 200 12.16 69.74 -2.34
C ALA A 200 12.87 70.11 -1.01
N LEU A 201 13.28 69.10 -0.24
CA LEU A 201 14.08 69.30 0.98
C LEU A 201 15.51 69.79 0.66
N SER A 202 16.08 69.39 -0.48
CA SER A 202 17.39 69.85 -0.93
C SER A 202 17.36 71.32 -1.40
N ASP A 203 16.34 71.72 -2.14
CA ASP A 203 16.15 73.11 -2.62
C ASP A 203 15.89 74.10 -1.49
N HIS A 204 15.13 73.69 -0.47
CA HIS A 204 14.88 74.52 0.72
C HIS A 204 16.15 74.71 1.57
N LYS A 205 17.13 73.81 1.44
CA LYS A 205 18.45 73.91 2.09
C LYS A 205 19.39 74.85 1.33
N SER A 206 19.28 74.94 0.01
CA SER A 206 20.06 75.85 -0.84
C SER A 206 19.59 77.32 -0.79
N LYS A 207 18.29 77.59 -0.57
CA LYS A 207 17.76 78.97 -0.42
C LYS A 207 18.01 79.62 0.95
N LYS A 208 18.57 78.89 1.92
CA LYS A 208 18.81 79.35 3.30
C LYS A 208 20.29 79.62 3.60
N LYS A 209 21.13 79.68 2.57
CA LYS A 209 22.55 80.01 2.61
C LYS A 209 22.82 81.32 1.88
#